data_AF-A0A957C027-F1
#
_entry.id   AF-A0A957C027-F1
#
_cell.length_a   1.000
_cell.length_b   1.000
_cell.length_c   1.000
_cell.angle_alpha   90.00
_cell.angle_beta   90.00
_cell.angle_gamma   90.00
#
_symmetry.space_group_name_H-M   'P 1'
#
loop_
_entity.id
_entity.type
_entity.pdbx_description
1 polymer ?
#
loop_
_entity_poly.entity_id
_entity_poly.type
_entity_poly.pdbx_seq_one_letter_code
_entity_poly.pdbx_strand_id
1 'polypeptide(L)' 'YSIPFPIVLDIEGTVEELYNAGSTPTTIFVDKNGRIVARHFGPMSSEQIEEYINLLTTSGA' A
#
# COMPACT_ATOMS: atom_id res chain seq x y z
N TYR A 1 15.63 -8.44 -10.53
CA TYR A 1 14.95 -8.47 -9.24
C TYR A 1 14.21 -9.79 -9.10
N SER A 2 14.33 -10.48 -7.97
CA SER A 2 13.47 -11.62 -7.62
C SER A 2 12.41 -11.09 -6.68
N ILE A 3 11.17 -11.00 -7.15
CA ILE A 3 10.06 -10.40 -6.41
C ILE A 3 9.16 -11.54 -5.93
N PRO A 4 9.18 -11.91 -4.65
CA PRO A 4 8.48 -13.09 -4.14
C PRO A 4 6.99 -12.81 -3.83
N PHE A 5 6.42 -11.77 -4.43
CA PHE A 5 5.04 -11.34 -4.19
C PHE A 5 4.29 -11.10 -5.51
N PRO A 6 2.95 -11.17 -5.50
CA PRO A 6 2.15 -10.99 -6.70
C PRO A 6 2.37 -9.62 -7.34
N ILE A 7 2.43 -9.60 -8.66
CA ILE A 7 2.44 -8.39 -9.48
C ILE A 7 1.22 -8.44 -10.39
N VAL A 8 0.43 -7.37 -10.38
CA VAL A 8 -0.74 -7.19 -11.24
C VAL A 8 -0.48 -6.04 -12.22
N LEU A 9 -1.16 -6.06 -13.36
CA LEU A 9 -1.02 -5.03 -14.41
C LEU A 9 -2.32 -4.22 -14.49
N ASP A 10 -2.24 -2.94 -14.17
CA ASP A 10 -3.32 -1.97 -14.36
C ASP A 10 -3.14 -1.24 -15.71
N ILE A 11 -3.39 -1.98 -16.81
CA ILE A 11 -3.11 -1.50 -18.18
C ILE A 11 -3.91 -0.24 -18.52
N GLU A 12 -5.14 -0.17 -18.04
CA GLU A 12 -6.07 0.93 -18.32
C GLU A 12 -6.01 2.07 -17.28
N GLY A 13 -5.20 1.93 -16.23
CA GLY A 13 -5.11 2.92 -15.14
C GLY A 13 -6.35 3.00 -14.25
N THR A 14 -7.26 2.03 -14.32
CA THR A 14 -8.53 2.06 -13.57
C THR A 14 -8.28 1.97 -12.07
N VAL A 15 -7.29 1.19 -11.63
CA VAL A 15 -6.94 1.07 -10.20
C VAL A 15 -6.23 2.32 -9.73
N GLU A 16 -5.32 2.88 -10.53
CA GLU A 16 -4.67 4.15 -10.25
C GLU A 16 -5.68 5.27 -10.01
N GLU A 17 -6.65 5.44 -10.93
CA GLU A 17 -7.70 6.46 -10.82
C GLU A 17 -8.59 6.23 -9.58
N LEU A 18 -9.06 4.99 -9.38
CA LEU A 18 -9.93 4.64 -8.26
C LEU A 18 -9.29 4.95 -6.91
N TYR A 19 -7.97 4.73 -6.79
CA TYR A 19 -7.24 4.96 -5.56
C TYR A 19 -6.56 6.34 -5.50
N ASN A 20 -6.63 7.15 -6.56
CA ASN A 20 -5.92 8.42 -6.70
C ASN A 20 -4.42 8.26 -6.41
N ALA A 21 -3.77 7.33 -7.11
CA ALA A 21 -2.38 6.91 -6.90
C ALA A 21 -1.39 7.58 -7.88
N GLY A 22 -1.68 8.79 -8.34
CA GLY A 22 -0.96 9.45 -9.43
C GLY A 22 0.52 9.81 -9.17
N SER A 23 0.99 9.77 -7.92
CA SER A 23 2.42 9.87 -7.61
C SER A 23 3.06 8.49 -7.50
N THR A 24 4.22 8.28 -8.14
CA THR A 24 4.95 7.03 -8.03
C THR A 24 6.24 7.19 -7.20
N PRO A 25 6.53 6.29 -6.24
CA PRO A 25 5.67 5.21 -5.75
C PRO A 25 4.56 5.73 -4.80
N THR A 26 3.42 5.02 -4.76
CA THR A 26 2.38 5.19 -3.72
C THR A 26 2.10 3.83 -3.10
N THR A 27 2.03 3.78 -1.76
CA THR A 27 1.65 2.57 -1.01
C THR A 27 0.39 2.84 -0.20
N ILE A 28 -0.56 1.91 -0.26
CA ILE A 28 -1.85 1.98 0.44
C ILE A 28 -1.93 0.79 1.39
N PHE A 29 -2.12 1.07 2.68
CA PHE A 29 -2.15 0.06 3.73
C PHE A 29 -3.60 -0.26 4.10
N VAL A 30 -3.99 -1.53 3.93
CA VAL A 30 -5.37 -2.01 4.13
C VAL A 30 -5.39 -3.05 5.25
N ASP A 31 -6.29 -2.87 6.23
CA ASP A 31 -6.43 -3.78 7.37
C ASP A 31 -7.18 -5.08 7.02
N LYS A 32 -7.26 -6.01 7.98
CA LYS A 32 -7.97 -7.30 7.82
C LYS A 32 -9.47 -7.19 7.51
N ASN A 33 -10.07 -6.01 7.74
CA ASN A 33 -11.47 -5.73 7.49
C ASN A 33 -11.69 -5.01 6.14
N GLY A 34 -10.62 -4.80 5.37
CA GLY A 34 -10.68 -4.08 4.09
C GLY A 34 -10.67 -2.55 4.23
N ARG A 35 -10.29 -1.99 5.39
CA ARG A 35 -10.23 -0.54 5.60
C ARG A 35 -8.86 0.00 5.24
N ILE A 36 -8.80 1.10 4.50
CA ILE A 36 -7.56 1.86 4.29
C ILE A 36 -7.21 2.55 5.61
N VAL A 37 -6.08 2.18 6.22
CA VAL A 37 -5.61 2.77 7.49
C VAL A 37 -4.50 3.79 7.30
N ALA A 38 -3.79 3.73 6.17
CA ALA A 38 -2.76 4.71 5.83
C ALA A 38 -2.49 4.77 4.31
N ARG A 39 -1.93 5.90 3.88
CA ARG A 39 -1.38 6.13 2.54
C ARG A 39 0.00 6.75 2.68
N HIS A 40 0.95 6.27 1.89
CA HIS A 40 2.31 6.83 1.82
C HIS A 40 2.65 7.20 0.38
N PHE A 41 3.23 8.38 0.19
CA PHE A 41 3.64 8.92 -1.10
C PHE A 41 5.17 9.05 -1.13
N GLY A 42 5.80 8.47 -2.14
CA GLY A 42 7.26 8.49 -2.28
C GLY A 42 7.96 7.26 -1.68
N PRO A 43 9.30 7.25 -1.73
CA PRO A 43 10.10 6.13 -1.26
C PRO A 43 10.00 5.98 0.27
N MET A 44 10.08 4.74 0.75
CA MET A 44 10.08 4.40 2.16
C MET A 44 11.38 3.71 2.57
N SER A 45 11.83 3.96 3.80
CA SER A 45 12.80 3.10 4.49
C SER A 45 12.15 1.83 5.02
N SER A 46 12.97 0.85 5.43
CA SER A 46 12.47 -0.38 6.04
C SER A 46 11.72 -0.12 7.35
N GLU A 47 12.20 0.82 8.16
CA GLU A 47 11.60 1.21 9.43
C GLU A 47 10.21 1.80 9.22
N GLN A 48 10.05 2.66 8.19
CA GLN A 48 8.74 3.22 7.83
C GLN A 48 7.76 2.13 7.40
N ILE A 49 8.22 1.11 6.67
CA ILE A 49 7.38 -0.04 6.29
C ILE A 49 6.91 -0.79 7.53
N GLU A 50 7.81 -1.06 8.48
CA GLU A 50 7.48 -1.74 9.74
C GLU A 50 6.46 -0.95 10.57
N GLU A 51 6.59 0.38 10.66
CA GLU A 51 5.63 1.26 11.33
C GLU A 51 4.22 1.11 10.75
N TYR A 52 4.08 1.13 9.43
CA TYR A 52 2.77 0.95 8.79
C TYR A 52 2.20 -0.46 8.95
N ILE A 53 3.06 -1.50 8.92
CA ILE A 53 2.62 -2.88 9.17
C ILE A 53 2.06 -3.03 10.59
N ASN A 54 2.65 -2.37 11.59
CA ASN A 54 2.16 -2.38 12.97
C ASN A 54 0.77 -1.73 13.12
N LEU A 55 0.41 -0.77 12.25
CA LEU A 55 -0.95 -0.22 12.23
C LEU A 55 -1.98 -1.27 11.78
N LEU A 56 -1.61 -2.17 10.86
CA LEU A 56 -2.52 -3.20 10.33
C LEU A 56 -2.96 -4.22 11.40
N THR A 57 -2.10 -4.49 12.38
CA THR A 57 -2.35 -5.48 13.44
C THR A 57 -3.11 -4.89 14.62
N THR A 58 -3.00 -3.57 14.84
CA THR A 58 -3.59 -2.88 15.99
C THR A 58 -5.04 -2.45 15.77
N SER A 59 -5.49 -2.24 14.52
CA SER A 59 -6.87 -1.80 14.19
C SER A 59 -7.98 -2.85 14.40
N GLY A 60 -7.72 -3.90 15.19
CA GLY A 60 -8.66 -4.98 15.49
C GLY A 60 -8.81 -5.30 16.98
N ALA A 61 -8.39 -4.41 17.88
CA ALA A 61 -8.65 -4.47 19.32
C ALA A 61 -9.91 -3.69 19.70
#